data_AF-A0A0J7IQX1-F1
#
_entry.id   AF-A0A0J7IQX1-F1
#
_cell.length_a   1.000
_cell.length_b   1.000
_cell.length_c   1.000
_cell.angle_alpha   90.00
_cell.angle_beta   90.00
_cell.angle_gamma   90.00
#
_symmetry.space_group_name_H-M   'P 1'
#
loop_
_entity.id
_entity.type
_entity.pdbx_description
1 polymer ?
#
loop_
_entity_poly.entity_id
_entity_poly.type
_entity_poly.pdbx_seq_one_letter_code
_entity_poly.pdbx_strand_id
1 'polypeptide(L)'
;MENMLENKDIINRYLALNIKIQFDLDFDLKDEYIFTQNIVSKKMIIATTFSDKILFNPQIKVFLAALITEINNGNCTIENIKDRLKHTKEMNLQHIKKIV
;
A
#
# COMPACT_ATOMS: atom_id res chain seq x y z
N MET A 1 -19.06 6.15 -5.08
CA MET A 1 -17.79 5.84 -5.77
C MET A 1 -16.70 6.18 -4.77
N GLU A 2 -16.06 5.20 -4.14
CA GLU A 2 -15.03 5.48 -3.13
C GLU A 2 -13.89 6.28 -3.77
N ASN A 3 -13.61 7.44 -3.21
CA ASN A 3 -12.59 8.34 -3.74
C ASN A 3 -11.22 7.86 -3.28
N MET A 4 -10.39 7.39 -4.21
CA MET A 4 -9.00 6.97 -3.92
C MET A 4 -8.19 8.05 -3.21
N LEU A 5 -8.46 9.32 -3.52
CA LEU A 5 -7.76 10.45 -2.92
C LEU A 5 -8.10 10.63 -1.43
N GLU A 6 -9.37 10.42 -1.07
CA GLU A 6 -9.83 10.44 0.34
C GLU A 6 -9.25 9.28 1.16
N ASN A 7 -8.83 8.20 0.48
CA ASN A 7 -8.25 7.02 1.11
C ASN A 7 -6.72 6.96 0.97
N LYS A 8 -6.07 8.05 0.56
CA LYS A 8 -4.61 8.12 0.35
C LYS A 8 -3.82 7.64 1.57
N ASP A 9 -4.19 8.08 2.77
CA ASP A 9 -3.48 7.70 4.00
C ASP A 9 -3.64 6.23 4.34
N ILE A 10 -4.84 5.67 4.11
CA ILE A 10 -5.14 4.25 4.32
C ILE A 10 -4.34 3.40 3.35
N ILE A 11 -4.28 3.80 2.08
CA ILE A 11 -3.51 3.11 1.04
C ILE A 11 -2.01 3.19 1.37
N ASN A 12 -1.49 4.36 1.74
CA ASN A 12 -0.07 4.52 2.09
C ASN A 12 0.31 3.60 3.25
N ARG A 13 -0.50 3.60 4.31
CA ARG A 13 -0.29 2.74 5.47
C ARG A 13 -0.36 1.26 5.11
N TYR A 14 -1.26 0.88 4.21
CA TYR A 14 -1.35 -0.49 3.71
C TYR A 14 -0.09 -0.91 2.94
N LEU A 15 0.36 -0.09 1.99
CA LEU A 15 1.56 -0.40 1.20
C LEU A 15 2.81 -0.51 2.10
N ALA A 16 3.01 0.45 3.01
CA ALA A 16 4.12 0.44 3.95
C ALA A 16 4.08 -0.79 4.88
N LEU A 17 2.89 -1.15 5.39
CA LEU A 17 2.72 -2.33 6.23
C LEU A 17 3.06 -3.63 5.49
N ASN A 18 2.63 -3.78 4.23
CA ASN A 18 2.92 -4.99 3.47
C ASN A 18 4.43 -5.12 3.19
N ILE A 19 5.13 -4.01 2.93
CA ILE A 19 6.59 -4.02 2.79
C ILE A 19 7.24 -4.44 4.11
N LYS A 20 6.79 -3.88 5.24
CA LYS A 20 7.29 -4.25 6.56
C LYS A 20 7.08 -5.72 6.87
N ILE A 21 5.91 -6.28 6.58
CA ILE A 21 5.63 -7.71 6.81
C ILE A 21 6.50 -8.60 5.91
N GLN A 22 6.64 -8.24 4.63
CA GLN A 22 7.31 -9.09 3.65
C GLN A 22 8.84 -9.05 3.76
N PHE A 23 9.41 -7.90 4.12
CA PHE A 23 10.86 -7.67 4.09
C PHE A 23 11.46 -7.32 5.46
N ASP A 24 10.64 -7.19 6.51
CA ASP A 24 11.04 -6.70 7.84
C ASP A 24 11.74 -5.33 7.79
N LEU A 25 11.31 -4.48 6.86
CA LEU A 25 11.87 -3.16 6.64
C LEU A 25 10.81 -2.06 6.78
N ASP A 26 11.16 -1.02 7.51
CA ASP A 26 10.38 0.22 7.52
C ASP A 26 10.84 1.09 6.35
N PHE A 27 9.98 1.19 5.33
CA PHE A 27 10.31 1.87 4.08
C PHE A 27 9.41 3.07 3.87
N ASP A 28 9.99 4.27 3.94
CA ASP A 28 9.27 5.49 3.58
C ASP A 28 8.92 5.48 2.08
N LEU A 29 7.62 5.56 1.79
CA LEU A 29 7.04 5.55 0.44
C LEU A 29 6.75 6.95 -0.10
N LYS A 30 7.18 7.99 0.61
CA LYS A 30 7.08 9.37 0.12
C LYS A 30 7.71 9.48 -1.27
N ASP A 31 6.97 10.10 -2.18
CA ASP A 31 7.37 10.36 -3.58
C ASP A 31 7.66 9.10 -4.43
N GLU A 32 7.38 7.90 -3.92
CA GLU A 32 7.56 6.63 -4.66
C GLU A 32 6.37 6.31 -5.58
N TYR A 33 5.24 6.99 -5.35
CA TYR A 33 4.07 6.93 -6.20
C TYR A 33 3.23 8.21 -6.07
N ILE A 34 2.36 8.43 -7.05
CA ILE A 34 1.41 9.54 -7.07
C ILE A 34 0.00 9.05 -7.39
N PHE A 35 -1.00 9.78 -6.88
CA PHE A 35 -2.38 9.61 -7.32
C PHE A 35 -2.60 10.52 -8.53
N THR A 36 -3.05 9.94 -9.63
CA THR A 36 -3.27 10.68 -10.88
C THR A 36 -4.49 10.12 -11.61
N GLN A 37 -4.98 10.84 -12.61
CA GLN A 37 -6.09 10.40 -13.43
C GLN A 37 -5.56 9.64 -14.66
N ASN A 38 -6.09 8.44 -14.90
CA ASN A 38 -5.83 7.73 -16.14
C ASN A 38 -6.39 8.55 -17.32
N ILE A 39 -5.56 8.81 -18.32
CA ILE A 39 -5.89 9.70 -19.44
C ILE A 39 -7.06 9.16 -20.25
N VAL A 40 -7.15 7.83 -20.41
CA VAL A 40 -8.14 7.13 -21.23
C VAL A 40 -9.43 6.93 -20.46
N SER A 41 -9.38 6.26 -19.30
CA SER A 41 -10.58 5.87 -18.55
C SER A 41 -11.12 6.98 -17.65
N LYS A 42 -10.36 8.07 -17.44
CA LYS A 42 -10.66 9.15 -16.50
C LYS A 42 -10.79 8.70 -15.04
N LYS A 43 -10.43 7.46 -14.71
CA LYS A 43 -10.42 6.95 -13.33
C LYS A 43 -9.16 7.41 -12.60
N MET A 44 -9.30 7.65 -11.30
CA MET A 44 -8.13 7.82 -10.43
C MET A 44 -7.35 6.50 -10.35
N ILE A 45 -6.03 6.60 -10.46
CA ILE A 45 -5.09 5.49 -10.37
C ILE A 45 -3.88 5.91 -9.52
N ILE A 46 -3.12 4.92 -9.07
CA ILE A 46 -1.81 5.11 -8.47
C ILE A 46 -0.75 4.86 -9.54
N ALA A 47 0.04 5.87 -9.86
CA ALA A 47 1.17 5.75 -10.79
C ALA A 47 2.48 5.69 -9.99
N THR A 48 3.37 4.77 -10.36
CA THR A 48 4.68 4.62 -9.72
C THR A 48 5.63 5.71 -10.20
N THR A 49 6.37 6.32 -9.27
CA THR A 49 7.37 7.37 -9.53
C THR A 49 8.73 6.99 -8.95
N PHE A 50 8.97 5.68 -8.81
CA PHE A 50 10.08 5.07 -8.08
C PHE A 50 11.38 5.86 -8.16
N SER A 51 11.83 6.31 -7.01
CA SER A 51 13.11 6.99 -6.85
C SER A 51 14.26 5.99 -6.87
N ASP A 52 15.49 6.51 -6.93
CA ASP A 52 16.70 5.68 -6.84
C ASP A 52 16.68 4.77 -5.61
N LYS A 53 16.07 5.22 -4.50
CA LYS A 53 15.91 4.42 -3.26
C LYS A 53 15.21 3.09 -3.51
N ILE A 54 14.12 3.09 -4.28
CA ILE A 54 13.40 1.86 -4.67
C ILE A 54 14.14 1.14 -5.79
N LEU A 55 14.76 1.86 -6.73
CA LEU A 55 15.48 1.23 -7.84
C LEU A 55 16.70 0.42 -7.37
N PHE A 56 17.38 0.84 -6.29
CA PHE A 56 18.44 0.06 -5.63
C PHE A 56 17.92 -1.17 -4.87
N ASN A 57 16.60 -1.33 -4.71
CA ASN A 57 15.96 -2.47 -4.06
C ASN A 57 14.95 -3.15 -5.02
N PRO A 58 15.43 -3.93 -6.01
CA PRO A 58 14.57 -4.48 -7.08
C PRO A 58 13.42 -5.34 -6.57
N GLN A 59 13.61 -6.04 -5.45
CA GLN A 59 12.57 -6.88 -4.85
C GLN A 59 11.42 -6.03 -4.30
N ILE A 60 11.73 -4.94 -3.59
CA ILE A 60 10.73 -3.99 -3.08
C ILE A 60 10.01 -3.33 -4.25
N LYS A 61 10.74 -2.92 -5.29
CA LYS A 61 10.16 -2.35 -6.51
C LYS A 61 9.10 -3.26 -7.13
N VAL A 62 9.45 -4.52 -7.38
CA VAL A 62 8.53 -5.49 -8.01
C VAL A 62 7.33 -5.75 -7.11
N PHE A 63 7.56 -5.93 -5.82
CA PHE A 63 6.48 -6.15 -4.85
C PHE A 63 5.50 -4.97 -4.77
N LEU A 64 6.03 -3.74 -4.65
CA LEU A 64 5.22 -2.54 -4.58
C LEU A 64 4.44 -2.30 -5.87
N ALA A 65 5.06 -2.52 -7.03
CA ALA A 65 4.39 -2.42 -8.32
C ALA A 65 3.24 -3.42 -8.44
N ALA A 66 3.41 -4.65 -7.94
CA ALA A 66 2.36 -5.66 -7.94
C ALA A 66 1.16 -5.23 -7.06
N LEU A 67 1.42 -4.75 -5.83
CA LEU A 67 0.36 -4.25 -4.95
C LEU A 67 -0.41 -3.07 -5.57
N ILE A 68 0.30 -2.11 -6.16
CA ILE A 68 -0.30 -0.97 -6.84
C ILE A 68 -1.16 -1.42 -8.04
N THR A 69 -0.69 -2.43 -8.79
CA THR A 69 -1.42 -2.99 -9.93
C THR A 69 -2.72 -3.65 -9.48
N GLU A 70 -2.70 -4.43 -8.40
CA GLU A 70 -3.90 -5.06 -7.83
C GLU A 70 -4.93 -4.01 -7.37
N ILE A 71 -4.48 -2.93 -6.76
CA ILE A 71 -5.34 -1.81 -6.36
C ILE A 71 -5.94 -1.13 -7.60
N ASN A 72 -5.12 -0.79 -8.60
CA ASN A 72 -5.57 -0.10 -9.81
C ASN A 72 -6.55 -0.94 -10.65
N ASN A 73 -6.40 -2.26 -10.65
CA ASN A 73 -7.29 -3.18 -11.35
C ASN A 73 -8.60 -3.43 -10.57
N GLY A 74 -8.70 -2.98 -9.32
CA GLY A 74 -9.86 -3.21 -8.46
C GLY A 74 -9.89 -4.60 -7.80
N ASN A 75 -8.81 -5.38 -7.93
CA ASN A 75 -8.67 -6.68 -7.24
C ASN A 75 -8.47 -6.52 -5.73
N CYS A 76 -7.99 -5.35 -5.29
CA CYS A 76 -7.86 -4.97 -3.89
C CYS A 76 -8.63 -3.68 -3.62
N THR A 77 -9.83 -3.78 -3.04
CA THR A 77 -10.68 -2.62 -2.74
C THR A 77 -10.25 -1.94 -1.44
N ILE A 78 -10.74 -0.71 -1.21
CA ILE A 78 -10.49 0.00 0.05
C ILE A 78 -11.08 -0.76 1.24
N GLU A 79 -12.21 -1.43 1.08
CA GLU A 79 -12.79 -2.30 2.11
C GLU A 79 -11.84 -3.46 2.45
N ASN A 80 -11.27 -4.13 1.43
CA ASN A 80 -10.26 -5.17 1.66
C ASN A 80 -9.03 -4.63 2.40
N ILE A 81 -8.58 -3.43 2.03
CA ILE A 81 -7.45 -2.76 2.68
C ILE A 81 -7.78 -2.46 4.15
N LYS A 82 -8.95 -1.88 4.42
CA LYS A 82 -9.40 -1.55 5.79
C LYS A 82 -9.49 -2.80 6.65
N ASP A 83 -10.02 -3.89 6.12
CA ASP A 83 -10.15 -5.15 6.87
C ASP A 83 -8.79 -5.78 7.16
N ARG A 84 -7.87 -5.80 6.18
CA ARG A 84 -6.49 -6.25 6.41
C ARG A 84 -5.80 -5.42 7.50
N LEU A 85 -5.93 -4.08 7.46
CA LEU A 85 -5.35 -3.21 8.47
C LEU A 85 -5.94 -3.42 9.87
N LYS A 86 -7.24 -3.72 9.98
CA LYS A 86 -7.88 -4.07 11.26
C LYS A 86 -7.34 -5.38 11.82
N HIS A 87 -7.30 -6.43 11.00
CA HIS A 87 -6.82 -7.75 11.44
C HIS A 87 -5.34 -7.70 11.87
N THR A 88 -4.49 -6.95 11.18
CA THR A 88 -3.09 -6.79 11.63
C THR A 88 -2.99 -6.03 12.95
N LYS A 89 -3.85 -5.05 13.21
CA LYS A 89 -3.91 -4.34 14.49
C LYS A 89 -4.40 -5.27 15.61
N GLU A 90 -5.41 -6.09 15.34
CA GLU A 90 -5.96 -7.08 16.27
C GLU A 90 -4.93 -8.15 16.63
N MET A 91 -4.19 -8.68 15.65
CA MET A 91 -3.09 -9.63 15.89
C MET A 91 -1.99 -9.04 16.78
N ASN A 92 -1.57 -7.80 16.53
CA ASN A 92 -0.58 -7.12 17.37
C ASN A 92 -1.07 -6.93 18.81
N LEU A 93 -2.33 -6.52 19.01
CA LEU A 93 -2.93 -6.35 20.34
C LEU A 93 -3.05 -7.69 21.09
N GLN A 94 -3.40 -8.77 20.40
CA GLN A 94 -3.47 -10.10 21.00
C GLN A 94 -2.08 -10.64 21.38
N HIS A 95 -1.04 -10.32 20.60
CA HIS A 95 0.33 -10.69 20.93
C HIS A 95 0.81 -9.96 22.20
N ILE A 96 0.53 -8.66 22.33
CA ILE A 96 0.86 -7.88 23.53
C ILE A 96 0.14 -8.42 24.78
N LYS A 97 -1.15 -8.77 24.67
CA LYS A 97 -1.93 -9.32 25.80
C LYS A 97 -1.45 -10.69 26.31
N LYS A 98 -0.67 -11.43 25.52
CA LYS A 98 -0.12 -12.74 25.93
C LYS A 98 1.24 -12.63 26.64
N ILE A 99 1.85 -11.44 26.66
CA ILE A 99 3.18 -11.19 27.24
C ILE A 99 3.07 -10.51 28.62
N VAL A 100 1.86 -10.20 29.08
CA VAL A 100 1.58 -9.60 30.41
C VAL A 100 0.97 -10.64 31.33
#